data_AF-A0A938AWQ8-F1
#
_entry.id   AF-A0A938AWQ8-F1
#
_cell.length_a   1.000
_cell.length_b   1.000
_cell.length_c   1.000
_cell.angle_alpha   90.00
_cell.angle_beta   90.00
_cell.angle_gamma   90.00
#
_symmetry.space_group_name_H-M   'P 1'
#
loop_
_entity.id
_entity.type
_entity.pdbx_description
1 polymer ?
#
loop_
_entity_poly.entity_id
_entity_poly.type
_entity_poly.pdbx_seq_one_letter_code
_entity_poly.pdbx_strand_id
1 'polypeptide(L)'
;MEKTLALIDQTIKEHEQIMTGIKASEGIANDMAAILELERPVEGFVVGRLGDRRQNLKNLQKSIEKVDKALGQHFEREEKAILAVFEKRSRSLALAFALLLEEHDDFRKRIRRAEEMAFELLDSNLSREVWEGKAYGLRAHIRHTRKHLEAHATSEAELFRALRKELQKG
;
A
#
# COMPACT_ATOMS: atom_id res chain seq x y z
N MET A 1 -13.23 -27.97 5.52
CA MET A 1 -14.02 -26.75 5.76
C MET A 1 -13.28 -25.80 6.69
N GLU A 2 -12.91 -26.25 7.89
CA GLU A 2 -12.16 -25.44 8.88
C GLU A 2 -10.86 -24.81 8.32
N LYS A 3 -10.02 -25.59 7.62
CA LYS A 3 -8.80 -25.07 6.96
C LYS A 3 -9.07 -23.96 5.94
N THR A 4 -10.21 -24.02 5.26
CA THR A 4 -10.60 -23.01 4.26
C THR A 4 -11.08 -21.73 4.93
N LEU A 5 -11.85 -21.85 6.00
CA LEU A 5 -12.31 -20.70 6.78
C LEU A 5 -11.12 -19.98 7.44
N ALA A 6 -10.18 -20.74 8.02
CA ALA A 6 -8.94 -20.22 8.58
C ALA A 6 -8.10 -19.47 7.54
N LEU A 7 -8.03 -19.97 6.30
CA LEU A 7 -7.34 -19.29 5.20
C LEU A 7 -8.00 -17.95 4.84
N ILE A 8 -9.34 -17.89 4.82
CA ILE A 8 -10.07 -16.64 4.58
C ILE A 8 -9.86 -15.66 5.75
N ASP A 9 -9.94 -16.13 7.00
CA ASP A 9 -9.66 -15.29 8.18
C ASP A 9 -8.24 -14.72 8.16
N GLN A 10 -7.25 -15.52 7.78
CA GLN A 10 -5.87 -15.08 7.63
C GLN A 10 -5.74 -13.99 6.57
N THR A 11 -6.42 -14.14 5.43
CA THR A 11 -6.38 -13.18 4.31
C THR A 11 -7.00 -11.84 4.71
N ILE A 12 -8.14 -11.85 5.41
CA ILE A 12 -8.76 -10.63 5.96
C ILE A 12 -7.84 -9.93 6.96
N LYS A 13 -7.17 -10.70 7.84
CA LYS A 13 -6.22 -10.13 8.80
C LYS A 13 -5.02 -9.48 8.12
N GLU A 14 -4.60 -10.00 6.98
CA GLU A 14 -3.51 -9.40 6.20
C GLU A 14 -3.91 -8.07 5.58
N HIS A 15 -5.17 -7.91 5.14
CA HIS A 15 -5.67 -6.61 4.70
C HIS A 15 -5.45 -5.54 5.77
N GLU A 16 -5.77 -5.83 7.03
CA GLU A 16 -5.57 -4.89 8.15
C GLU A 16 -4.10 -4.51 8.31
N GLN A 17 -3.19 -5.48 8.26
CA GLN A 17 -1.75 -5.27 8.42
C GLN A 17 -1.15 -4.44 7.28
N ILE A 18 -1.54 -4.75 6.03
CA ILE A 18 -1.13 -4.01 4.84
C ILE A 18 -1.66 -2.58 4.91
N MET A 19 -2.92 -2.41 5.31
CA MET A 19 -3.54 -1.10 5.49
C MET A 19 -2.85 -0.27 6.57
N THR A 20 -2.44 -0.87 7.69
CA THR A 20 -1.61 -0.20 8.69
C THR A 20 -0.26 0.22 8.10
N GLY A 21 0.39 -0.66 7.33
CA GLY A 21 1.67 -0.38 6.68
C GLY A 21 1.62 0.80 5.73
N ILE A 22 0.68 0.81 4.78
CA ILE A 22 0.56 1.90 3.80
C ILE A 22 0.13 3.23 4.45
N LYS A 23 -0.70 3.18 5.52
CA LYS A 23 -1.03 4.38 6.33
C LYS A 23 0.21 4.94 7.04
N ALA A 24 1.10 4.08 7.54
CA ALA A 24 2.36 4.51 8.12
C ALA A 24 3.26 5.19 7.06
N SER A 25 3.34 4.64 5.85
CA SER A 25 4.06 5.28 4.73
C SER A 25 3.47 6.64 4.36
N GLU A 26 2.13 6.79 4.33
CA GLU A 26 1.47 8.08 4.13
C GLU A 26 1.82 9.07 5.26
N GLY A 27 1.83 8.60 6.51
CA GLY A 27 2.22 9.39 7.68
C GLY A 27 3.63 9.96 7.55
N ILE A 28 4.62 9.12 7.25
CA ILE A 28 6.01 9.56 7.06
C ILE A 28 6.12 10.60 5.92
N ALA A 29 5.42 10.37 4.80
CA ALA A 29 5.41 11.32 3.69
C ALA A 29 4.76 12.67 4.07
N ASN A 30 3.74 12.66 4.94
CA ASN A 30 3.11 13.86 5.46
C ASN A 30 4.03 14.62 6.43
N ASP A 31 4.68 13.92 7.36
CA ASP A 31 5.59 14.52 8.34
C ASP A 31 6.76 15.22 7.65
N MET A 32 7.28 14.62 6.58
CA MET A 32 8.30 15.25 5.74
C MET A 32 7.82 16.57 5.13
N ALA A 33 6.56 16.65 4.68
CA ALA A 33 5.99 17.88 4.15
C ALA A 33 5.84 18.95 5.24
N ALA A 34 5.37 18.55 6.44
CA ALA A 34 5.23 19.45 7.58
C ALA A 34 6.57 20.04 8.03
N ILE A 35 7.65 19.24 8.04
CA ILE A 35 9.00 19.71 8.35
C ILE A 35 9.43 20.82 7.39
N LEU A 36 9.13 20.72 6.09
CA LEU A 36 9.52 21.73 5.11
C LEU A 36 8.76 23.05 5.25
N GLU A 37 7.49 22.98 5.64
CA GLU A 37 6.69 24.17 5.94
C GLU A 37 7.26 24.92 7.15
N LEU A 38 7.75 24.20 8.17
CA LEU A 38 8.45 24.75 9.33
C LEU A 38 9.85 25.28 9.00
N GLU A 39 10.46 24.83 7.89
CA GLU A 39 11.76 25.27 7.39
C GLU A 39 11.66 26.46 6.40
N ARG A 40 10.47 27.06 6.23
CA ARG A 40 10.38 28.39 5.62
C ARG A 40 11.05 29.38 6.58
N PRO A 41 12.07 30.14 6.14
CA PRO A 41 12.74 31.07 7.03
C PRO A 41 11.76 32.14 7.48
N VAL A 42 11.46 32.16 8.78
CA VAL A 42 11.31 33.43 9.50
C VAL A 42 12.74 33.90 9.72
N GLU A 43 13.05 35.14 9.34
CA GLU A 43 14.41 35.72 9.29
C GLU A 43 15.37 35.14 10.36
N GLY A 44 16.37 34.39 9.89
CA GLY A 44 17.55 33.99 10.68
C GLY A 44 17.47 32.67 11.44
N PHE A 45 17.70 31.53 10.76
CA PHE A 45 18.45 30.34 11.23
C PHE A 45 18.27 29.17 10.25
N VAL A 46 19.32 28.58 9.66
CA VAL A 46 19.42 27.11 9.42
C VAL A 46 20.86 26.70 9.07
N VAL A 47 21.47 25.75 9.82
CA VAL A 47 22.56 24.86 9.32
C VAL A 47 22.40 23.38 9.76
N GLY A 48 21.41 23.02 10.60
CA GLY A 48 21.40 21.70 11.27
C GLY A 48 20.69 20.49 10.64
N ARG A 49 19.90 20.61 9.55
CA ARG A 49 18.76 19.67 9.31
C ARG A 49 18.76 18.79 8.04
N LEU A 50 19.80 18.83 7.20
CA LEU A 50 19.87 17.97 6.00
C LEU A 50 19.99 16.46 6.32
N GLY A 51 20.59 16.12 7.47
CA GLY A 51 20.70 14.73 7.94
C GLY A 51 19.35 14.09 8.24
N ASP A 52 18.44 14.84 8.86
CA ASP A 52 17.10 14.37 9.24
C ASP A 52 16.23 14.09 8.01
N ARG A 53 16.32 14.92 6.97
CA ARG A 53 15.58 14.71 5.71
C ARG A 53 15.98 13.41 5.01
N ARG A 54 17.28 13.14 4.93
CA ARG A 54 17.80 11.90 4.31
C ARG A 54 17.42 10.66 5.11
N GLN A 55 17.41 10.76 6.43
CA GLN A 55 16.98 9.66 7.29
C GLN A 55 15.48 9.39 7.15
N ASN A 56 14.65 10.43 7.09
CA ASN A 56 13.20 10.30 6.88
C ASN A 56 12.87 9.68 5.51
N LEU A 57 13.58 10.08 4.44
CA LEU A 57 13.46 9.44 3.13
C LEU A 57 13.81 7.95 3.15
N LYS A 58 14.91 7.59 3.83
CA LYS A 58 15.27 6.17 4.01
C LYS A 58 14.22 5.39 4.80
N ASN A 59 13.61 6.02 5.81
CA ASN A 59 12.54 5.39 6.58
C ASN A 59 11.28 5.20 5.70
N LEU A 60 10.95 6.17 4.86
CA LEU A 60 9.86 6.07 3.90
C LEU A 60 10.10 4.93 2.90
N GLN A 61 11.29 4.85 2.31
CA GLN A 61 11.67 3.75 1.40
C GLN A 61 11.49 2.38 2.06
N LYS A 62 12.06 2.18 3.26
CA LYS A 62 11.90 0.93 4.01
C LYS A 62 10.44 0.60 4.32
N SER A 63 9.62 1.62 4.57
CA SER A 63 8.19 1.45 4.81
C SER A 63 7.46 1.00 3.54
N ILE A 64 7.78 1.58 2.38
CA ILE A 64 7.22 1.18 1.08
C ILE A 64 7.67 -0.23 0.71
N GLU A 65 8.96 -0.57 0.84
CA GLU A 65 9.50 -1.92 0.57
C GLU A 65 8.81 -2.99 1.45
N LYS A 66 8.53 -2.66 2.72
CA LYS A 66 7.81 -3.56 3.61
C LYS A 66 6.37 -3.80 3.14
N VAL A 67 5.70 -2.76 2.65
CA VAL A 67 4.36 -2.87 2.07
C VAL A 67 4.39 -3.68 0.78
N ASP A 68 5.37 -3.44 -0.11
CA ASP A 68 5.55 -4.21 -1.34
C ASP A 68 5.66 -5.70 -1.07
N LYS A 69 6.56 -6.07 -0.15
CA LYS A 69 6.74 -7.47 0.24
C LYS A 69 5.47 -8.10 0.82
N ALA A 70 4.74 -7.35 1.65
CA ALA A 70 3.50 -7.85 2.25
C ALA A 70 2.41 -8.05 1.19
N LEU A 71 2.24 -7.09 0.27
CA LEU A 71 1.32 -7.19 -0.87
C LEU A 71 1.68 -8.36 -1.78
N GLY A 72 2.96 -8.54 -2.11
CA GLY A 72 3.41 -9.65 -2.95
C GLY A 72 3.04 -11.02 -2.38
N GLN A 73 3.26 -11.22 -1.08
CA GLN A 73 2.91 -12.46 -0.38
C GLN A 73 1.40 -12.68 -0.27
N HIS A 74 0.66 -11.59 -0.07
CA HIS A 74 -0.79 -11.60 0.05
C HIS A 74 -1.45 -11.95 -1.29
N PHE A 75 -1.10 -11.21 -2.35
CA PHE A 75 -1.58 -11.44 -3.71
C PHE A 75 -1.27 -12.85 -4.21
N GLU A 76 -0.06 -13.37 -3.96
CA GLU A 76 0.28 -14.74 -4.35
C GLU A 76 -0.67 -15.77 -3.71
N ARG A 77 -1.10 -15.53 -2.47
CA ARG A 77 -2.02 -16.42 -1.79
C ARG A 77 -3.43 -16.32 -2.33
N GLU A 78 -3.88 -15.11 -2.64
CA GLU A 78 -5.20 -14.88 -3.21
C GLU A 78 -5.31 -15.51 -4.61
N GLU A 79 -4.34 -15.22 -5.46
CA GLU A 79 -4.25 -15.70 -6.84
C GLU A 79 -4.15 -17.24 -6.93
N LYS A 80 -3.52 -17.89 -5.93
CA LYS A 80 -3.32 -19.35 -5.95
C LYS A 80 -4.30 -20.10 -5.06
N ALA A 81 -4.26 -19.80 -3.76
CA ALA A 81 -4.93 -20.62 -2.75
C ALA A 81 -6.40 -20.23 -2.58
N ILE A 82 -6.72 -18.93 -2.54
CA ILE A 82 -8.11 -18.46 -2.36
C ILE A 82 -8.91 -18.67 -3.64
N LEU A 83 -8.38 -18.30 -4.80
CA LEU A 83 -9.07 -18.48 -6.09
C LEU A 83 -9.49 -19.94 -6.29
N ALA A 84 -8.60 -20.90 -6.00
CA ALA A 84 -8.93 -22.33 -6.09
C ALA A 84 -10.07 -22.77 -5.15
N VAL A 85 -10.30 -22.06 -4.04
CA VAL A 85 -11.47 -22.29 -3.18
C VAL A 85 -12.74 -21.76 -3.84
N PHE A 86 -12.69 -20.56 -4.38
CA PHE A 86 -13.81 -19.95 -5.10
C PHE A 86 -14.27 -20.83 -6.28
N GLU A 87 -13.32 -21.28 -7.11
CA GLU A 87 -13.58 -22.13 -8.27
C GLU A 87 -14.29 -23.44 -7.92
N LYS A 88 -13.94 -24.05 -6.77
CA LYS A 88 -14.57 -25.29 -6.30
C LYS A 88 -15.97 -25.11 -5.73
N ARG A 89 -16.36 -23.89 -5.38
CA ARG A 89 -17.61 -23.62 -4.66
C ARG A 89 -18.65 -22.92 -5.51
N SER A 90 -18.27 -21.90 -6.27
CA SER A 90 -19.21 -21.15 -7.08
C SER A 90 -18.50 -20.50 -8.26
N ARG A 91 -18.96 -20.84 -9.47
CA ARG A 91 -18.46 -20.25 -10.71
C ARG A 91 -18.69 -18.73 -10.76
N SER A 92 -19.82 -18.25 -10.27
CA SER A 92 -20.12 -16.81 -10.29
C SER A 92 -19.22 -16.04 -9.33
N LEU A 93 -19.01 -16.56 -8.12
CA LEU A 93 -18.09 -15.93 -7.16
C LEU A 93 -16.65 -15.99 -7.64
N ALA A 94 -16.23 -17.10 -8.29
CA ALA A 94 -14.89 -17.22 -8.86
C ALA A 94 -14.62 -16.20 -9.96
N LEU A 95 -15.58 -15.96 -10.86
CA LEU A 95 -15.44 -14.93 -11.88
C LEU A 95 -15.36 -13.52 -11.27
N ALA A 96 -16.20 -13.22 -10.27
CA ALA A 96 -16.15 -11.93 -9.59
C ALA A 96 -14.80 -11.72 -8.86
N PHE A 97 -14.28 -12.75 -8.21
CA PHE A 97 -12.99 -12.69 -7.53
C PHE A 97 -11.85 -12.54 -8.54
N ALA A 98 -11.85 -13.30 -9.63
CA ALA A 98 -10.84 -13.20 -10.68
C ALA A 98 -10.75 -11.80 -11.30
N LEU A 99 -11.87 -11.09 -11.44
CA LEU A 99 -11.88 -9.69 -11.89
C LEU A 99 -11.18 -8.74 -10.90
N LEU A 100 -11.34 -8.96 -9.58
CA LEU A 100 -10.61 -8.17 -8.58
C LEU A 100 -9.10 -8.43 -8.64
N LEU A 101 -8.69 -9.68 -8.88
CA LEU A 101 -7.26 -10.03 -8.98
C LEU A 101 -6.55 -9.30 -10.13
N GLU A 102 -7.27 -8.81 -11.14
CA GLU A 102 -6.68 -7.98 -12.21
C GLU A 102 -6.09 -6.66 -11.67
N GLU A 103 -6.61 -6.16 -10.54
CA GLU A 103 -6.11 -4.94 -9.88
C GLU A 103 -4.73 -5.15 -9.22
N HIS A 104 -4.32 -6.40 -8.95
CA HIS A 104 -3.06 -6.70 -8.29
C HIS A 104 -1.83 -6.21 -9.07
N ASP A 105 -1.87 -6.29 -10.40
CA ASP A 105 -0.80 -5.77 -11.25
C ASP A 105 -0.72 -4.24 -11.22
N ASP A 106 -1.86 -3.55 -11.13
CA ASP A 106 -1.90 -2.09 -10.93
C ASP A 106 -1.30 -1.71 -9.57
N PHE A 107 -1.61 -2.44 -8.50
CA PHE A 107 -1.01 -2.21 -7.19
C PHE A 107 0.50 -2.40 -7.19
N ARG A 108 1.01 -3.48 -7.79
CA ARG A 108 2.46 -3.70 -7.93
C ARG A 108 3.14 -2.53 -8.65
N LYS A 109 2.55 -2.04 -9.75
CA LYS A 109 3.06 -0.87 -10.49
C LYS A 109 3.03 0.40 -9.65
N ARG A 110 1.95 0.64 -8.90
CA ARG A 110 1.81 1.83 -8.03
C ARG A 110 2.85 1.84 -6.91
N ILE A 111 3.09 0.71 -6.26
CA ILE A 111 4.07 0.61 -5.18
C ILE A 111 5.48 0.82 -5.73
N ARG A 112 5.84 0.15 -6.82
CA ARG A 112 7.12 0.38 -7.51
C ARG A 112 7.31 1.84 -7.90
N ARG A 113 6.27 2.50 -8.41
CA ARG A 113 6.33 3.93 -8.73
C ARG A 113 6.56 4.80 -7.49
N ALA A 114 5.98 4.44 -6.34
CA ALA A 114 6.24 5.15 -5.08
C ALA A 114 7.70 5.00 -4.63
N GLU A 115 8.30 3.82 -4.80
CA GLU A 115 9.71 3.57 -4.51
C GLU A 115 10.64 4.39 -5.40
N GLU A 116 10.37 4.42 -6.71
CA GLU A 116 11.12 5.24 -7.68
C GLU A 116 11.06 6.72 -7.29
N MET A 117 9.86 7.24 -7.01
CA MET A 117 9.67 8.64 -6.59
C MET A 117 10.40 8.94 -5.27
N ALA A 118 10.40 8.01 -4.31
CA ALA A 118 11.14 8.16 -3.05
C ALA A 118 12.66 8.15 -3.29
N PHE A 119 13.14 7.33 -4.23
CA PHE A 119 14.55 7.30 -4.63
C PHE A 119 14.98 8.59 -5.35
N GLU A 120 14.14 9.11 -6.25
CA GLU A 120 14.40 10.39 -6.93
C GLU A 120 14.60 11.56 -5.96
N LEU A 121 13.96 11.54 -4.78
CA LEU A 121 14.11 12.57 -3.75
C LEU A 121 15.45 12.51 -2.99
N LEU A 122 16.24 11.46 -3.16
CA LEU A 122 17.58 11.35 -2.57
C LEU A 122 18.66 12.05 -3.41
N ASP A 123 18.34 12.49 -4.62
CA ASP A 123 19.29 13.22 -5.47
C ASP A 123 19.65 14.57 -4.83
N SER A 124 20.94 14.74 -4.53
CA SER A 124 21.49 15.95 -3.92
C SER A 124 21.52 17.16 -4.85
N ASN A 125 21.24 16.99 -6.14
CA ASN A 125 21.29 18.05 -7.14
C ASN A 125 19.92 18.72 -7.38
N LEU A 126 18.86 18.30 -6.71
CA LEU A 126 17.54 18.91 -6.87
C LEU A 126 17.50 20.31 -6.24
N SER A 127 16.97 21.29 -6.98
CA SER A 127 16.58 22.57 -6.36
C SER A 127 15.49 22.34 -5.32
N ARG A 128 15.34 23.29 -4.39
CA ARG A 128 14.30 23.21 -3.35
C ARG A 128 12.91 23.10 -3.97
N GLU A 129 12.57 23.93 -4.97
CA GLU A 129 11.24 23.91 -5.59
C GLU A 129 10.96 22.56 -6.28
N VAL A 130 11.94 22.01 -6.99
CA VAL A 130 11.81 20.72 -7.66
C VAL A 130 11.63 19.60 -6.64
N TRP A 131 12.43 19.61 -5.57
CA TRP A 131 12.32 18.63 -4.50
C TRP A 131 10.93 18.68 -3.84
N GLU A 132 10.43 19.87 -3.51
CA GLU A 132 9.11 20.06 -2.90
C GLU A 132 7.97 19.57 -3.82
N GLY A 133 8.06 19.87 -5.12
CA GLY A 133 7.11 19.38 -6.11
C GLY A 133 7.08 17.84 -6.21
N LYS A 134 8.26 17.20 -6.23
CA LYS A 134 8.37 15.73 -6.24
C LYS A 134 7.84 15.11 -4.94
N ALA A 135 8.14 15.69 -3.79
CA ALA A 135 7.66 15.21 -2.49
C ALA A 135 6.15 15.33 -2.36
N TYR A 136 5.57 16.43 -2.84
CA TYR A 136 4.11 16.59 -2.94
C TYR A 136 3.50 15.50 -3.83
N GLY A 137 4.10 15.25 -5.00
CA GLY A 137 3.66 14.20 -5.91
C GLY A 137 3.69 12.81 -5.26
N LEU A 138 4.78 12.46 -4.56
CA LEU A 138 4.92 11.18 -3.86
C LEU A 138 3.83 11.00 -2.81
N ARG A 139 3.58 12.03 -1.99
CA ARG A 139 2.52 12.02 -0.98
C ARG A 139 1.14 11.79 -1.59
N ALA A 140 0.82 12.54 -2.65
CA ALA A 140 -0.46 12.39 -3.34
C ALA A 140 -0.61 10.98 -3.92
N HIS A 141 0.46 10.44 -4.52
CA HIS A 141 0.50 9.09 -5.07
C HIS A 141 0.29 8.00 -4.01
N ILE A 142 0.99 8.07 -2.87
CA ILE A 142 0.81 7.13 -1.76
C ILE A 142 -0.63 7.20 -1.21
N ARG A 143 -1.16 8.41 -1.00
CA ARG A 143 -2.52 8.62 -0.52
C ARG A 143 -3.57 8.03 -1.46
N HIS A 144 -3.40 8.23 -2.77
CA HIS A 144 -4.31 7.69 -3.78
C HIS A 144 -4.22 6.16 -3.83
N THR A 145 -3.00 5.61 -3.79
CA THR A 145 -2.76 4.16 -3.76
C THR A 145 -3.40 3.52 -2.52
N ARG A 146 -3.27 4.14 -1.35
CA ARG A 146 -3.94 3.68 -0.12
C ARG A 146 -5.46 3.63 -0.29
N LYS A 147 -6.07 4.69 -0.82
CA LYS A 147 -7.53 4.73 -1.01
C LYS A 147 -8.00 3.65 -1.99
N HIS A 148 -7.20 3.37 -3.02
CA HIS A 148 -7.49 2.31 -3.96
C HIS A 148 -7.40 0.93 -3.31
N LEU A 149 -6.35 0.66 -2.51
CA LEU A 149 -6.22 -0.58 -1.72
C LEU A 149 -7.39 -0.76 -0.74
N GLU A 150 -7.85 0.32 -0.10
CA GLU A 150 -8.98 0.29 0.84
C GLU A 150 -10.31 -0.09 0.14
N ALA A 151 -10.52 0.41 -1.08
CA ALA A 151 -11.68 0.04 -1.89
C ALA A 151 -11.60 -1.43 -2.33
N HIS A 152 -10.44 -1.86 -2.82
CA HIS A 152 -10.18 -3.25 -3.22
C HIS A 152 -10.45 -4.24 -2.07
N ALA A 153 -9.82 -4.03 -0.91
CA ALA A 153 -10.00 -4.89 0.26
C ALA A 153 -11.47 -4.93 0.74
N THR A 154 -12.22 -3.83 0.56
CA THR A 154 -13.66 -3.81 0.87
C THR A 154 -14.45 -4.75 -0.05
N SER A 155 -14.20 -4.68 -1.36
CA SER A 155 -14.84 -5.58 -2.35
C SER A 155 -14.46 -7.04 -2.13
N GLU A 156 -13.20 -7.34 -1.82
CA GLU A 156 -12.75 -8.69 -1.48
C GLU A 156 -13.42 -9.23 -0.22
N ALA A 157 -13.54 -8.41 0.84
CA ALA A 157 -14.20 -8.80 2.07
C ALA A 157 -15.68 -9.16 1.85
N GLU A 158 -16.37 -8.49 0.93
CA GLU A 158 -17.74 -8.85 0.53
C GLU A 158 -17.80 -10.22 -0.15
N LEU A 159 -16.87 -10.51 -1.08
CA LEU A 159 -16.78 -11.80 -1.73
C LEU A 159 -16.41 -12.92 -0.75
N PHE A 160 -15.51 -12.67 0.21
CA PHE A 160 -15.18 -13.61 1.26
C PHE A 160 -16.36 -13.92 2.17
N ARG A 161 -17.18 -12.91 2.52
CA ARG A 161 -18.43 -13.13 3.27
C ARG A 161 -19.43 -13.95 2.47
N ALA A 162 -19.56 -13.69 1.16
CA ALA A 162 -20.43 -14.48 0.29
C ALA A 162 -19.96 -15.94 0.19
N LEU A 163 -18.66 -16.16 -0.02
CA LEU A 163 -18.06 -17.49 -0.04
C LEU A 163 -18.26 -18.24 1.28
N ARG A 164 -18.11 -17.57 2.43
CA ARG A 164 -18.39 -18.17 3.75
C ARG A 164 -19.82 -18.69 3.86
N LYS A 165 -20.80 -17.92 3.40
CA LYS A 165 -22.21 -18.34 3.39
C LYS A 165 -22.41 -19.58 2.53
N GLU A 166 -21.78 -19.65 1.36
CA GLU A 166 -21.84 -20.83 0.50
C GLU A 166 -21.16 -22.05 1.14
N LEU A 167 -20.02 -21.85 1.81
CA LEU A 167 -19.31 -22.91 2.53
C LEU A 167 -20.07 -23.46 3.74
N GLN A 168 -21.01 -22.70 4.31
CA GLN A 168 -21.84 -23.12 5.44
C GLN A 168 -23.14 -23.81 5.02
N LYS A 169 -23.56 -23.68 3.75
CA LYS A 169 -24.77 -24.29 3.20
C LYS A 169 -24.56 -25.73 2.69
N GLY A 170 -23.32 -26.12 2.45
CA GLY A 170 -22.95 -27.46 1.96
C GLY A 170 -22.05 -28.19 2.94
#